data_AF-A0A158BYL9-F1
#
_entry.id   AF-A0A158BYL9-F1
#
_cell.length_a   1.000
_cell.length_b   1.000
_cell.length_c   1.000
_cell.angle_alpha   90.00
_cell.angle_beta   90.00
_cell.angle_gamma   90.00
#
_symmetry.space_group_name_H-M   'P 1'
#
loop_
_entity.id
_entity.type
_entity.pdbx_description
1 polymer ?
#
loop_
_entity_poly.entity_id
_entity_poly.type
_entity_poly.pdbx_seq_one_letter_code
_entity_poly.pdbx_strand_id
1 'polypeptide(L)' 'MRIHLQSAHLVAIIGIALLTALLLAVRFRPATWRGVVFEAVIANVGAFLAVLAFEMLTA' A
#
# COMPACT_ATOMS: atom_id res chain seq x y z
N MET A 1 5.89 -21.41 -7.25
CA MET A 1 4.56 -20.93 -6.85
C MET A 1 4.18 -19.76 -7.78
N ARG A 2 3.13 -19.90 -8.60
CA ARG A 2 2.70 -18.84 -9.52
C ARG A 2 1.78 -17.90 -8.74
N ILE A 3 2.31 -16.76 -8.31
CA ILE A 3 1.52 -15.73 -7.63
C ILE A 3 0.48 -15.21 -8.63
N HIS A 4 -0.79 -15.58 -8.45
CA HIS A 4 -1.91 -15.03 -9.22
C HIS A 4 -2.58 -13.98 -8.34
N LEU A 5 -2.44 -12.70 -8.69
CA LEU A 5 -3.26 -11.66 -8.07
C LEU A 5 -4.71 -11.84 -8.53
N GLN A 6 -5.50 -12.55 -7.71
CA GLN A 6 -6.96 -12.53 -7.83
C GLN A 6 -7.52 -11.15 -7.45
N SER A 7 -8.76 -10.86 -7.85
CA SER A 7 -9.42 -9.59 -7.60
C SER A 7 -9.43 -9.18 -6.12
N ALA A 8 -9.49 -10.15 -5.20
CA ALA A 8 -9.44 -9.90 -3.75
C ALA A 8 -8.10 -9.29 -3.29
N HIS A 9 -6.97 -9.76 -3.84
CA HIS A 9 -5.65 -9.18 -3.54
C HIS A 9 -5.56 -7.75 -4.04
N LEU A 10 -6.15 -7.48 -5.21
CA LEU A 10 -6.14 -6.14 -5.80
C LEU A 10 -6.92 -5.14 -4.94
N VAL A 11 -8.10 -5.54 -4.44
CA VAL A 11 -8.88 -4.76 -3.47
C VAL A 11 -8.10 -4.54 -2.17
N ALA A 12 -7.45 -5.59 -1.66
CA ALA A 12 -6.64 -5.49 -0.45
C ALA A 12 -5.46 -4.52 -0.61
N ILE A 13 -4.73 -4.59 -1.73
CA ILE A 13 -3.61 -3.68 -2.04
C ILE A 13 -4.12 -2.23 -2.08
N ILE A 14 -5.21 -1.95 -2.78
CA ILE A 14 -5.77 -0.60 -2.90
C ILE A 14 -6.21 -0.09 -1.52
N GLY A 15 -6.93 -0.90 -0.75
CA GLY A 15 -7.41 -0.54 0.59
C GLY A 15 -6.25 -0.20 1.55
N ILE A 16 -5.22 -1.05 1.59
CA ILE A 16 -4.04 -0.82 2.44
C ILE A 16 -3.27 0.41 1.96
N ALA A 17 -3.07 0.59 0.65
CA ALA A 17 -2.36 1.74 0.11
C ALA A 17 -3.05 3.07 0.48
N LEU A 18 -4.38 3.14 0.34
CA LEU A 18 -5.15 4.31 0.71
C LEU A 18 -5.12 4.57 2.23
N LEU A 19 -5.29 3.53 3.04
CA LEU A 19 -5.22 3.64 4.50
C LEU A 19 -3.85 4.16 4.95
N THR A 20 -2.77 3.55 4.47
CA THR A 20 -1.41 3.95 4.83
C THR A 20 -1.09 5.35 4.34
N ALA A 21 -1.50 5.73 3.12
CA ALA A 21 -1.34 7.09 2.63
C ALA A 21 -2.08 8.11 3.48
N LEU A 22 -3.31 7.81 3.92
CA LEU A 22 -4.07 8.67 4.82
C LEU A 22 -3.39 8.82 6.18
N LEU A 23 -2.90 7.71 6.76
CA LEU A 23 -2.17 7.72 8.03
C LEU A 23 -0.88 8.54 7.93
N LEU A 24 -0.13 8.39 6.84
CA LEU A 24 1.08 9.18 6.56
C LEU A 24 0.73 10.67 6.43
N ALA A 25 -0.32 11.01 5.67
CA ALA A 25 -0.74 12.40 5.49
C ALA A 25 -1.20 13.04 6.81
N VAL A 26 -1.89 12.29 7.67
CA VAL A 26 -2.26 12.74 9.01
C VAL A 26 -1.01 12.93 9.89
N ARG A 27 -0.04 12.00 9.80
CA ARG A 27 1.16 11.99 10.65
C ARG A 27 2.19 13.07 10.28
N PHE A 28 2.41 13.28 8.99
CA PHE A 28 3.46 14.13 8.44
C PHE A 28 2.95 15.47 7.90
N ARG A 29 1.64 15.60 7.67
CA ARG A 29 0.97 16.84 7.26
C ARG A 29 1.70 17.52 6.09
N PRO A 30 1.91 16.81 4.96
CA PRO A 30 2.70 17.32 3.85
C PRO A 30 2.11 18.62 3.33
N ALA A 31 2.89 19.70 3.37
CA ALA A 31 2.48 21.03 2.90
C ALA A 31 2.72 21.25 1.40
N THR A 32 3.34 20.27 0.72
CA THR A 32 3.71 20.38 -0.69
C THR A 32 3.23 19.17 -1.47
N TRP A 33 2.92 19.38 -2.76
CA TRP A 33 2.58 18.31 -3.69
C TRP A 33 3.66 17.22 -3.77
N ARG A 34 4.94 17.60 -3.68
CA ARG A 34 6.06 16.63 -3.66
C ARG A 34 6.02 15.72 -2.44
N GLY A 35 5.65 16.24 -1.27
CA GLY A 35 5.48 15.44 -0.05
C GLY A 35 4.33 14.44 -0.17
N VAL A 36 3.18 14.89 -0.68
CA VAL A 36 2.01 14.02 -0.93
C VAL A 36 2.37 12.87 -1.89
N VAL A 37 3.06 13.17 -2.99
CA VAL A 37 3.49 12.14 -3.96
C VAL A 37 4.44 11.15 -3.31
N PHE A 38 5.40 11.61 -2.49
CA PHE A 38 6.35 10.74 -1.81
C PHE A 38 5.66 9.78 -0.83
N GLU A 39 4.75 10.29 0.00
CA GLU A 39 3.96 9.48 0.93
C GLU A 39 3.09 8.46 0.19
N ALA A 40 2.46 8.86 -0.93
CA ALA A 40 1.67 7.97 -1.76
C ALA A 40 2.50 6.82 -2.34
N VAL A 41 3.71 7.11 -2.83
CA VAL A 41 4.62 6.08 -3.35
C VAL A 41 5.00 5.07 -2.25
N ILE A 42 5.37 5.56 -1.07
CA ILE A 42 5.71 4.70 0.07
C ILE A 42 4.53 3.81 0.46
N ALA A 43 3.33 4.39 0.58
CA ALA A 43 2.14 3.64 0.94
C ALA A 43 1.79 2.54 -0.08
N ASN A 44 1.91 2.84 -1.38
CA ASN A 44 1.66 1.85 -2.43
C ASN A 44 2.67 0.70 -2.41
N VAL A 45 3.96 1.02 -2.30
CA VAL A 45 5.01 -0.02 -2.18
C VAL A 45 4.78 -0.87 -0.94
N GLY A 46 4.48 -0.23 0.21
CA GLY A 46 4.18 -0.93 1.45
C GLY A 46 2.97 -1.85 1.34
N ALA A 47 1.89 -1.41 0.70
CA ALA A 47 0.69 -2.21 0.50
C ALA A 47 0.95 -3.46 -0.37
N PHE A 48 1.72 -3.29 -1.46
CA PHE A 48 2.08 -4.40 -2.34
C PHE A 48 2.93 -5.43 -1.60
N LEU A 49 3.92 -4.97 -0.83
CA LEU A 49 4.78 -5.84 -0.01
C LEU A 49 3.99 -6.55 1.10
N ALA A 50 3.05 -5.86 1.75
CA ALA A 50 2.21 -6.46 2.78
C ALA A 50 1.35 -7.61 2.23
N VAL A 51 0.71 -7.40 1.08
CA VAL A 51 -0.10 -8.46 0.46
C VAL A 51 0.76 -9.60 -0.06
N LEU A 52 1.92 -9.32 -0.65
CA LEU A 52 2.88 -10.37 -1.05
C LEU A 52 3.37 -11.18 0.15
N ALA A 53 3.75 -10.53 1.24
CA ALA A 53 4.23 -11.20 2.45
C ALA A 53 3.13 -12.07 3.08
N PHE A 54 1.89 -11.56 3.12
CA PHE A 54 0.74 -12.34 3.58
C PHE A 54 0.53 -13.57 2.71
N GLU A 55 0.51 -13.40 1.38
CA GLU A 55 0.35 -14.49 0.43
C GLU A 55 1.43 -15.58 0.61
N MET A 56 2.69 -15.17 0.78
CA MET A 56 3.80 -16.11 1.02
C MET A 56 3.68 -16.86 2.35
N LEU A 57 3.06 -16.26 3.38
CA LEU A 57 2.85 -16.91 4.67
C LEU A 57 1.69 -17.91 4.62
N THR A 58 0.67 -17.64 3.81
CA THR A 58 -0.56 -18.45 3.74
C THR A 58 -0.55 -19.54 2.67
N ALA A 59 0.48 -19.57 1.82
CA ALA A 59 0.65 -20.56 0.75
C ALA A 59 1.49 -21.77 1.19
#